data_AF-A0A2G8K0U0-F1
#
_entry.id   AF-A0A2G8K0U0-F1
#
_cell.length_a   1.000
_cell.length_b   1.000
_cell.length_c   1.000
_cell.angle_alpha   90.00
_cell.angle_beta   90.00
_cell.angle_gamma   90.00
#
_symmetry.space_group_name_H-M   'P 1'
#
loop_
_entity.id
_entity.type
_entity.pdbx_description
1 polymer ?
#
loop_
_entity_poly.entity_id
_entity_poly.type
_entity_poly.pdbx_seq_one_letter_code
_entity_poly.pdbx_strand_id
1 'polypeptide(L)'
;MNSKLKETVFISSADAMSYYVLTFEESPTPNIAFSKYTELAAFLRESDLCFFPGNFQLAFYDAPWRPLPHRYEVWIPLAKTCGNDVMMGLLRYFTL
;
A
#
# COMPACT_ATOMS: atom_id res chain seq x y z
N MET A 1 -28.80 10.91 13.79
CA MET A 1 -27.40 10.54 13.43
C MET A 1 -26.95 9.46 14.41
N ASN A 2 -26.57 8.27 13.93
CA ASN A 2 -26.38 7.06 14.74
C ASN A 2 -25.12 7.18 15.63
N SER A 3 -25.23 6.97 16.95
CA SER A 3 -24.13 7.23 17.92
C SER A 3 -22.88 6.40 17.63
N LYS A 4 -23.07 5.16 17.16
CA LYS A 4 -21.99 4.22 16.81
C LYS A 4 -21.10 4.71 15.65
N LEU A 5 -21.61 5.56 14.76
CA LEU A 5 -20.83 6.12 13.65
C LEU A 5 -19.84 7.20 14.09
N LYS A 6 -20.08 7.87 15.22
CA LYS A 6 -19.19 8.93 15.72
C LYS A 6 -17.87 8.39 16.26
N GLU A 7 -17.85 7.15 16.73
CA GLU A 7 -16.68 6.54 17.37
C GLU A 7 -15.74 5.86 16.36
N THR A 8 -16.22 5.54 15.16
CA THR A 8 -15.45 4.77 14.16
C THR A 8 -15.01 5.58 12.94
N VAL A 9 -15.47 6.83 12.81
CA VAL A 9 -15.16 7.69 11.66
C VAL A 9 -14.31 8.86 12.12
N PHE A 10 -13.11 8.99 11.57
CA PHE A 10 -12.21 10.11 11.83
C PHE A 10 -11.59 10.59 10.51
N ILE A 11 -11.18 11.86 10.49
CA ILE A 11 -10.44 12.44 9.37
C ILE A 11 -8.97 12.07 9.56
N SER A 12 -8.42 11.28 8.63
CA SER A 12 -6.99 11.06 8.53
C SER A 12 -6.40 12.00 7.49
N SER A 13 -5.44 12.83 7.89
CA SER A 13 -4.66 13.67 6.98
C SER A 13 -3.30 13.02 6.75
N ALA A 14 -2.90 12.89 5.49
CA ALA A 14 -1.59 12.39 5.11
C ALA A 14 -0.90 13.38 4.16
N ASP A 15 0.41 13.53 4.31
CA ASP A 15 1.23 14.29 3.36
C ASP A 15 1.21 13.62 1.97
N ALA A 16 1.48 14.41 0.94
CA ALA A 16 1.66 13.90 -0.41
C ALA A 16 2.77 12.84 -0.43
N MET A 17 2.42 11.63 -0.90
CA MET A 17 3.31 10.48 -0.90
C MET A 17 3.42 9.92 -2.31
N SER A 18 4.65 9.61 -2.74
CA SER A 18 4.93 8.94 -4.01
C SER A 18 4.98 7.43 -3.81
N TYR A 19 4.51 6.67 -4.81
CA TYR A 19 4.44 5.21 -4.74
C TYR A 19 5.05 4.58 -6.00
N TYR A 20 5.65 3.41 -5.82
CA TYR A 20 5.84 2.44 -6.89
C TYR A 20 4.58 1.60 -7.02
N VAL A 21 4.10 1.42 -8.25
CA VAL A 21 2.82 0.76 -8.54
C VAL A 21 3.05 -0.42 -9.45
N LEU A 22 2.52 -1.58 -9.07
CA LEU A 22 2.42 -2.75 -9.93
C LEU A 22 0.94 -3.07 -10.16
N THR A 23 0.53 -3.10 -11.43
CA THR A 23 -0.82 -3.46 -11.87
C THR A 23 -0.91 -4.96 -12.14
N PHE A 24 -2.03 -5.59 -11.77
CA PHE A 24 -2.30 -7.02 -12.00
C PHE A 24 -3.80 -7.28 -12.18
N GLU A 25 -4.16 -8.47 -12.71
CA GLU A 25 -5.54 -8.82 -13.08
C GLU A 25 -6.16 -9.92 -12.21
N GLU A 26 -5.32 -10.70 -11.50
CA GLU A 26 -5.76 -11.78 -10.65
C GLU A 26 -6.51 -11.25 -9.43
N SER A 27 -7.55 -11.96 -8.99
CA SER A 27 -8.33 -11.57 -7.81
C SER A 27 -7.41 -11.37 -6.58
N PRO A 28 -7.49 -10.23 -5.89
CA PRO A 28 -6.52 -9.79 -4.90
C PRO A 28 -6.77 -10.44 -3.52
N THR A 29 -6.75 -11.76 -3.47
CA THR A 29 -6.71 -12.50 -2.20
C THR A 29 -5.45 -12.11 -1.41
N PRO A 30 -5.40 -12.31 -0.08
CA PRO A 30 -4.21 -11.97 0.71
C PRO A 30 -2.90 -12.57 0.18
N ASN A 31 -2.96 -13.82 -0.34
CA ASN A 31 -1.80 -14.48 -0.92
C ASN A 31 -1.36 -13.85 -2.25
N ILE A 32 -2.31 -13.48 -3.12
CA ILE A 32 -2.01 -12.81 -4.38
C ILE A 32 -1.46 -11.41 -4.10
N ALA A 33 -2.09 -10.64 -3.21
CA ALA A 33 -1.62 -9.32 -2.80
C ALA A 33 -0.18 -9.37 -2.27
N PHE A 34 0.12 -10.31 -1.37
CA PHE A 34 1.47 -10.49 -0.83
C PHE A 34 2.47 -10.95 -1.89
N SER A 35 2.06 -11.82 -2.82
CA SER A 35 2.91 -12.24 -3.94
C SER A 35 3.27 -11.08 -4.86
N LYS A 36 2.29 -10.24 -5.23
CA LYS A 36 2.52 -9.07 -6.08
C LYS A 36 3.36 -8.00 -5.37
N TYR A 37 3.14 -7.80 -4.07
CA TYR A 37 4.04 -6.99 -3.24
C TYR A 37 5.48 -7.53 -3.29
N THR A 38 5.66 -8.84 -3.12
CA THR A 38 6.99 -9.47 -3.09
C THR A 38 7.70 -9.33 -4.44
N GLU A 39 6.97 -9.49 -5.54
CA GLU A 39 7.44 -9.28 -6.92
C GLU A 39 7.94 -7.85 -7.12
N LEU A 40 7.12 -6.84 -6.79
CA LEU A 40 7.52 -5.44 -6.90
C LEU A 40 8.70 -5.12 -5.98
N ALA A 41 8.67 -5.58 -4.72
CA ALA A 41 9.75 -5.34 -3.77
C ALA A 41 11.06 -6.00 -4.20
N ALA A 42 11.03 -7.18 -4.84
CA ALA A 42 12.23 -7.81 -5.40
C ALA A 42 12.81 -6.95 -6.52
N PHE A 43 11.99 -6.54 -7.48
CA PHE A 43 12.40 -5.65 -8.57
C PHE A 43 13.02 -4.34 -8.05
N LEU A 44 12.39 -3.70 -7.07
CA LEU A 44 12.91 -2.45 -6.49
C LEU A 44 14.26 -2.65 -5.79
N ARG A 45 14.46 -3.77 -5.09
CA ARG A 45 15.76 -4.11 -4.47
C ARG A 45 16.84 -4.37 -5.51
N GLU A 46 16.52 -5.12 -6.56
CA GLU A 46 17.44 -5.41 -7.66
C GLU A 46 17.82 -4.14 -8.43
N SER A 47 16.93 -3.15 -8.44
CA SER A 47 17.12 -1.85 -9.10
C SER A 47 17.74 -0.78 -8.18
N ASP A 48 18.15 -1.12 -6.96
CA ASP A 48 18.67 -0.18 -5.96
C ASP A 48 17.74 1.03 -5.68
N LEU A 49 16.42 0.79 -5.73
CA LEU A 49 15.40 1.81 -5.49
C LEU A 49 14.95 1.79 -4.02
N CYS A 50 14.87 2.97 -3.40
CA CYS A 50 14.50 3.09 -2.00
C CYS A 50 12.98 3.03 -1.80
N PHE A 51 12.52 2.14 -0.92
CA PHE A 51 11.11 1.98 -0.56
C PHE A 51 10.94 1.56 0.90
N PHE A 52 9.71 1.65 1.42
CA PHE A 52 9.38 1.20 2.78
C PHE A 52 9.03 -0.30 2.80
N PRO A 53 9.93 -1.21 3.27
CA PRO A 53 9.63 -2.63 3.31
C PRO A 53 8.47 -2.92 4.28
N GLY A 54 7.66 -3.91 3.93
CA GLY A 54 6.51 -4.35 4.71
C GLY A 54 5.30 -3.42 4.64
N ASN A 55 5.44 -2.25 4.00
CA ASN A 55 4.35 -1.29 3.83
C ASN A 55 3.85 -1.33 2.40
N PHE A 56 2.59 -1.71 2.21
CA PHE A 56 1.94 -1.64 0.91
C PHE A 56 0.45 -1.33 1.04
N GLN A 57 -0.12 -0.79 -0.01
CA GLN A 57 -1.55 -0.56 -0.15
C GLN A 57 -2.08 -1.32 -1.37
N LEU A 58 -3.38 -1.58 -1.37
CA LEU A 58 -4.07 -2.17 -2.52
C LEU A 58 -5.09 -1.16 -3.04
N ALA A 59 -5.14 -1.01 -4.36
CA ALA A 59 -6.17 -0.22 -5.03
C ALA A 59 -7.03 -1.12 -5.94
N PHE A 60 -8.34 -0.90 -5.85
CA PHE A 60 -9.37 -1.62 -6.61
C PHE A 60 -10.23 -0.57 -7.32
N TYR A 61 -10.20 -0.54 -8.65
CA TYR A 61 -10.95 0.46 -9.43
C TYR A 61 -12.26 -0.09 -9.96
N ASP A 62 -12.24 -1.36 -10.36
CA ASP A 62 -13.38 -1.99 -11.00
C ASP A 62 -14.38 -2.49 -9.96
N ALA A 63 -15.65 -2.19 -10.22
CA ALA A 63 -16.73 -2.70 -9.42
C ALA A 63 -16.80 -4.24 -9.53
N PRO A 64 -17.13 -4.96 -8.44
CA PRO A 64 -17.10 -6.43 -8.43
C PRO A 64 -18.00 -7.12 -9.49
N TRP A 65 -19.01 -6.41 -10.00
CA TRP A 65 -19.96 -6.92 -10.99
C TRP A 65 -19.54 -6.70 -12.44
N ARG A 66 -18.43 -6.00 -12.69
CA ARG A 66 -17.94 -5.75 -14.06
C ARG A 66 -17.37 -7.05 -14.66
N PRO A 67 -17.45 -7.28 -15.97
CA PRO A 67 -16.74 -8.39 -16.60
C PRO A 67 -15.22 -8.22 -16.51
N LEU A 68 -14.51 -9.34 -16.40
CA LEU A 68 -13.05 -9.41 -16.39
C LEU A 68 -12.43 -8.93 -17.72
N PRO A 69 -11.17 -8.47 -17.71
CA PRO A 69 -10.29 -8.36 -16.55
C PRO A 69 -10.59 -7.14 -15.68
N HIS A 70 -10.35 -7.30 -14.37
CA HIS A 70 -10.34 -6.18 -13.44
C HIS A 70 -8.92 -5.66 -13.27
N ARG A 71 -8.78 -4.36 -13.03
CA ARG A 71 -7.50 -3.74 -12.74
C ARG A 71 -7.30 -3.60 -11.23
N TYR A 72 -6.29 -4.29 -10.74
CA TYR A 72 -5.83 -4.22 -9.37
C TYR A 72 -4.42 -3.66 -9.31
N GLU A 73 -4.07 -3.00 -8.21
CA GLU A 73 -2.75 -2.43 -8.03
C GLU A 73 -2.23 -2.69 -6.62
N VAL A 74 -0.91 -2.93 -6.52
CA VAL A 74 -0.17 -2.91 -5.27
C VAL A 74 0.76 -1.71 -5.28
N TRP A 75 0.72 -0.93 -4.20
CA TRP A 75 1.44 0.33 -4.08
C TRP A 75 2.45 0.22 -2.94
N ILE A 76 3.74 0.41 -3.24
CA ILE A 76 4.80 0.47 -2.24
C ILE A 76 5.25 1.93 -2.11
N PRO A 77 5.20 2.54 -0.91
CA PRO A 77 5.63 3.92 -0.74
C PRO A 77 7.11 4.10 -1.02
N LEU A 78 7.44 5.15 -1.76
CA LEU A 78 8.83 5.57 -2.03
C LEU A 78 9.47 6.06 -0.73
N ALA A 79 10.65 5.54 -0.41
CA ALA A 79 11.45 6.02 0.71
C ALA A 79 12.47 7.06 0.21
N LYS A 80 12.76 8.06 1.03
CA LYS A 80 13.77 9.09 0.70
C LYS A 80 15.20 8.54 0.76
N THR A 81 15.43 7.51 1.56
CA THR A 81 16.74 6.88 1.76
C THR A 81 16.60 5.36 1.79
N CYS A 82 17.64 4.68 1.32
CA CYS A 82 17.73 3.22 1.33
C CYS A 82 18.39 2.78 2.64
N GLY A 83 17.78 1.84 3.37
CA GLY A 83 18.38 1.17 4.54
C GLY A 83 17.71 1.49 5.89
N ASN A 84 17.29 0.43 6.57
CA ASN A 84 16.95 0.18 8.00
C ASN A 84 16.18 1.21 8.87
N ASP A 85 16.02 2.46 8.47
CA ASP A 85 15.40 3.51 9.29
C ASP A 85 13.87 3.39 9.41
N VAL A 86 13.27 2.42 8.70
CA VAL A 86 11.81 2.20 8.69
C VAL A 86 11.27 1.72 10.03
N MET A 87 12.11 1.12 10.89
CA MET A 87 11.71 0.81 12.27
C MET A 87 11.58 2.06 13.16
N MET A 88 12.13 3.21 12.75
CA MET A 88 12.06 4.47 13.51
C MET A 88 10.98 5.44 13.00
N GLY A 89 10.47 5.23 11.77
CA GLY A 89 9.35 6.01 11.22
C GLY A 89 8.00 5.63 11.83
N LEU A 90 7.77 4.34 12.13
CA LEU A 90 6.55 3.86 12.79
C LEU A 90 6.39 4.41 14.21
N LEU A 91 7.47 4.67 14.94
CA LEU A 91 7.40 5.24 16.30
C LEU A 91 6.95 6.72 16.33
N ARG A 92 7.11 7.47 15.24
CA ARG A 92 6.70 8.89 15.17
C ARG A 92 5.27 9.11 14.71
N TYR A 93 4.62 8.12 14.10
CA TYR A 93 3.23 8.23 13.63
C TYR A 93 2.19 7.73 14.64
N PHE A 94 2.60 7.10 15.75
CA PHE A 94 1.73 6.65 16.84
C PHE A 94 1.81 7.52 18.11
N THR A 95 2.54 8.64 18.08
CA THR A 95 2.48 9.65 19.13
C THR A 95 1.91 10.94 18.56
N LEU A 96 0.58 11.05 18.59
CA LEU A 96 -0.20 12.27 18.82
C LEU A 96 -1.66 11.88 19.05
#